data_AF-A0A149V4C5-F1
#
_entry.id   AF-A0A149V4C5-F1
#
_cell.length_a   1.000
_cell.length_b   1.000
_cell.length_c   1.000
_cell.angle_alpha   90.00
_cell.angle_beta   90.00
_cell.angle_gamma   90.00
#
_symmetry.space_group_name_H-M   'P 1'
#
loop_
_entity.id
_entity.type
_entity.pdbx_description
1 polymer ?
#
loop_
_entity_poly.entity_id
_entity_poly.type
_entity_poly.pdbx_seq_one_letter_code
_entity_poly.pdbx_strand_id
1 'polypeptide(L)'
;VMPLEGITVRHGRQTTRLADLHYYIAHTLGGSAGARMTVRLCCPISADTLVRRLLSRVQNTTKGTALTRVVGVDDWAWRRGHHYGTIVVDLEKNDVIDLLPDRDADTLARWLQVHPGIEIIARDRAGTYADGCRRGAPSALQVTDRWHLLKNLSDAFVSILDRFTTTVRTLTRQMNVSTVVSKISETIRAHPEEAQAVVRSASGERRDILFKEALALKAAGHSIQAIATTIGVERKTVRRWFQRGHAPPWKRTVPPRSILVPYTAHLEKRWSEGCRNSRQLWRELLEQGFAG
;
A
#
# COMPACT_ATOMS: atom_id res chain seq x y z
N VAL A 1 -19.86 41.42 -30.93
CA VAL A 1 -18.90 40.50 -31.59
C VAL A 1 -19.45 39.09 -31.46
N MET A 2 -19.90 38.50 -32.57
CA MET A 2 -20.29 37.09 -32.62
C MET A 2 -19.00 36.23 -32.56
N PRO A 3 -18.91 35.21 -31.70
CA PRO A 3 -17.75 34.33 -31.66
C PRO A 3 -17.63 33.55 -32.97
N LEU A 4 -16.39 33.28 -33.40
CA LEU A 4 -16.13 32.39 -34.53
C LEU A 4 -16.56 30.97 -34.13
N GLU A 5 -17.57 30.45 -34.82
CA GLU A 5 -18.17 29.14 -34.56
C GLU A 5 -17.10 28.04 -34.62
N GLY A 6 -17.10 27.14 -33.64
CA GLY A 6 -16.09 26.08 -33.48
C GLY A 6 -14.71 26.51 -32.95
N ILE A 7 -14.36 27.80 -33.04
CA ILE A 7 -13.03 28.31 -32.64
C ILE A 7 -13.06 28.94 -31.24
N THR A 8 -14.11 29.70 -30.91
CA THR A 8 -14.25 30.41 -29.63
C THR A 8 -15.68 30.31 -29.11
N VAL A 9 -15.85 30.51 -27.80
CA VAL A 9 -17.18 30.62 -27.16
C VAL A 9 -17.48 32.09 -26.85
N ARG A 10 -18.77 32.42 -26.64
CA ARG A 10 -19.17 33.78 -26.23
C ARG A 10 -18.44 34.18 -24.94
N HIS A 11 -17.84 35.37 -24.93
CA HIS A 11 -16.95 35.86 -23.87
C HIS A 11 -15.65 35.05 -23.64
N GLY A 12 -15.31 34.11 -24.52
CA GLY A 12 -14.07 33.35 -24.46
C GLY A 12 -12.86 34.20 -24.83
N ARG A 13 -11.84 34.23 -23.96
CA ARG A 13 -10.56 34.92 -24.23
C ARG A 13 -9.50 34.00 -24.88
N GLN A 14 -9.87 32.77 -25.21
CA GLN A 14 -8.99 31.74 -25.76
C GLN A 14 -9.75 30.84 -26.71
N THR A 15 -9.02 30.16 -27.60
CA THR A 15 -9.60 29.17 -28.51
C THR A 15 -9.99 27.88 -27.78
N THR A 16 -10.99 27.19 -28.31
CA THR A 16 -11.42 25.85 -27.86
C THR A 16 -10.25 24.86 -27.88
N ARG A 17 -9.45 24.88 -28.96
CA ARG A 17 -8.23 24.06 -29.10
C ARG A 17 -7.19 24.32 -28.01
N LEU A 18 -6.96 25.58 -27.64
CA LEU A 18 -6.04 25.91 -26.55
C LEU A 18 -6.61 25.46 -25.19
N ALA A 19 -7.92 25.58 -25.00
CA ALA A 19 -8.58 25.08 -23.81
C ALA A 19 -8.47 23.56 -23.66
N ASP A 20 -8.60 22.84 -24.77
CA ASP A 20 -8.44 21.39 -24.86
C ASP A 20 -7.00 20.94 -24.55
N LEU A 21 -5.99 21.62 -25.13
CA LEU A 21 -4.58 21.37 -24.80
C LEU A 21 -4.29 21.57 -23.31
N HIS A 22 -4.76 22.67 -22.73
CA HIS A 22 -4.62 22.93 -21.29
C HIS A 22 -5.32 21.88 -20.43
N TYR A 23 -6.46 21.35 -20.86
CA TYR A 23 -7.14 20.26 -20.17
C TYR A 23 -6.26 19.00 -20.12
N TYR A 24 -5.69 18.56 -21.25
CA TYR A 24 -4.85 17.37 -21.28
C TYR A 24 -3.56 17.55 -20.47
N ILE A 25 -2.93 18.73 -20.53
CA ILE A 25 -1.77 19.05 -19.70
C ILE A 25 -2.13 18.97 -18.21
N ALA A 26 -3.26 19.55 -17.81
CA ALA A 26 -3.73 19.49 -16.43
C ALA A 26 -4.07 18.06 -15.99
N HIS A 27 -4.68 17.27 -16.87
CA HIS A 27 -5.06 15.88 -16.59
C HIS A 27 -3.83 14.99 -16.37
N THR A 28 -2.78 15.16 -17.18
CA THR A 28 -1.56 14.34 -17.08
C THR A 28 -0.59 14.81 -16.01
N LEU A 29 -0.40 16.13 -15.86
CA LEU A 29 0.66 16.70 -15.01
C LEU A 29 0.14 17.39 -13.74
N GLY A 30 -1.18 17.60 -13.62
CA GLY A 30 -1.76 18.44 -12.59
C GLY A 30 -1.44 19.93 -12.76
N GLY A 31 -1.76 20.75 -11.75
CA GLY A 31 -1.64 22.21 -11.81
C GLY A 31 -0.20 22.71 -11.95
N SER A 32 0.65 22.49 -10.94
CA SER A 32 1.97 23.13 -10.86
C SER A 32 2.98 22.62 -11.89
N ALA A 33 3.02 21.31 -12.14
CA ALA A 33 3.88 20.76 -13.19
C ALA A 33 3.34 21.09 -14.59
N GLY A 34 2.00 21.06 -14.76
CA GLY A 34 1.36 21.50 -16.00
C GLY A 34 1.66 22.97 -16.34
N ALA A 35 1.60 23.87 -15.36
CA ALA A 35 1.89 25.29 -15.56
C ALA A 35 3.35 25.54 -16.01
N ARG A 36 4.30 24.74 -15.52
CA ARG A 36 5.69 24.80 -16.03
C ARG A 36 5.81 24.29 -17.46
N MET A 37 5.04 23.26 -17.81
CA MET A 37 5.01 22.72 -19.17
C MET A 37 4.41 23.72 -20.17
N THR A 38 3.35 24.44 -19.79
CA THR A 38 2.67 25.40 -20.69
C THR A 38 3.56 26.58 -21.06
N VAL A 39 4.48 26.99 -20.18
CA VAL A 39 5.53 27.98 -20.52
C VAL A 39 6.43 27.47 -21.65
N ARG A 40 6.83 26.19 -21.61
CA ARG A 40 7.67 25.57 -22.66
C ARG A 40 6.94 25.40 -23.98
N LEU A 41 5.62 25.24 -23.93
CA LEU A 41 4.75 25.13 -25.10
C LEU A 41 4.27 26.50 -25.62
N CYS A 42 4.82 27.60 -25.10
CA CYS A 42 4.48 28.98 -25.49
C CYS A 42 2.99 29.32 -25.30
N CYS A 43 2.34 28.69 -24.33
CA CYS A 43 0.92 28.89 -24.01
C CYS A 43 0.68 29.06 -22.50
N PRO A 44 1.34 30.02 -21.83
CA PRO A 44 1.38 30.09 -20.38
C PRO A 44 0.00 30.22 -19.74
N ILE A 45 -0.20 29.49 -18.65
CA ILE A 45 -1.42 29.54 -17.83
C ILE A 45 -1.11 29.13 -16.38
N SER A 46 -1.81 29.71 -15.41
CA SER A 46 -1.56 29.42 -14.00
C SER A 46 -1.98 27.99 -13.63
N ALA A 47 -1.32 27.44 -12.61
CA ALA A 47 -1.66 26.13 -12.03
C ALA A 47 -3.14 26.06 -11.62
N ASP A 48 -3.64 27.10 -10.95
CA ASP A 48 -5.04 27.16 -10.51
C ASP A 48 -6.03 27.15 -11.66
N THR A 49 -5.68 27.80 -12.78
CA THR A 49 -6.56 27.81 -13.96
C THR A 49 -6.55 26.47 -14.67
N LEU A 50 -5.41 25.76 -14.70
CA LEU A 50 -5.34 24.39 -15.20
C LEU A 50 -6.23 23.45 -14.39
N VAL A 51 -6.13 23.50 -13.05
CA VAL A 51 -6.99 22.71 -12.16
C VAL A 51 -8.46 23.06 -12.38
N ARG A 52 -8.79 24.35 -12.48
CA ARG A 52 -10.16 24.80 -12.72
C ARG A 52 -10.72 24.25 -14.04
N ARG A 53 -9.91 24.24 -15.12
CA ARG A 53 -10.31 23.68 -16.42
C ARG A 53 -10.55 22.18 -16.37
N LEU A 54 -9.66 21.46 -15.69
CA LEU A 54 -9.82 20.03 -15.45
C LEU A 54 -11.15 19.77 -14.74
N LEU A 55 -11.41 20.46 -13.64
CA LEU A 55 -12.63 20.31 -12.85
C LEU A 55 -13.90 20.71 -13.62
N SER A 56 -13.89 21.82 -14.35
CA SER A 56 -15.05 22.26 -15.13
C SER A 56 -15.44 21.26 -16.22
N ARG A 57 -14.48 20.58 -16.86
CA ARG A 57 -14.79 19.56 -17.86
C ARG A 57 -15.32 18.28 -17.23
N VAL A 58 -14.79 17.88 -16.07
CA VAL A 58 -15.30 16.73 -15.30
C VAL A 58 -16.74 16.99 -14.85
N GLN A 59 -17.03 18.20 -14.33
CA GLN A 59 -18.38 18.59 -13.89
C GLN A 59 -19.40 18.62 -15.05
N ASN A 60 -18.96 19.00 -16.25
CA ASN A 60 -19.82 19.00 -17.44
C ASN A 60 -19.97 17.61 -18.07
N THR A 61 -19.18 16.63 -17.65
CA THR A 61 -19.33 15.24 -18.04
C THR A 61 -20.26 14.59 -17.02
N THR A 62 -21.55 14.91 -17.07
CA THR A 62 -22.57 14.19 -16.30
C THR A 62 -22.55 12.74 -16.77
N LYS A 63 -21.88 11.86 -16.03
CA LYS A 63 -21.97 10.42 -16.24
C LYS A 63 -23.44 10.07 -16.06
N GLY A 64 -24.09 9.63 -17.14
CA GLY A 64 -25.48 9.19 -17.08
C GLY A 64 -25.63 8.17 -15.96
N THR A 65 -26.71 8.32 -15.19
CA THR A 65 -27.14 7.41 -14.11
C THR A 65 -27.59 6.07 -14.69
N ALA A 66 -26.69 5.36 -15.37
CA ALA A 66 -26.87 3.95 -15.60
C ALA A 66 -26.88 3.29 -14.22
N LEU A 67 -27.93 2.53 -13.92
CA LEU A 67 -28.07 1.76 -12.69
C LEU A 67 -26.81 0.91 -12.50
N THR A 68 -26.02 1.24 -11.48
CA THR A 68 -24.80 0.50 -11.18
C THR A 68 -25.15 -0.73 -10.37
N ARG A 69 -24.86 -1.90 -10.91
CA ARG A 69 -25.29 -3.19 -10.36
C ARG A 69 -24.23 -3.82 -9.46
N VAL A 70 -22.96 -3.68 -9.84
CA VAL A 70 -21.82 -4.28 -9.14
C VAL A 70 -20.87 -3.18 -8.68
N VAL A 71 -20.69 -3.04 -7.37
CA VAL A 71 -19.80 -2.02 -6.78
C VAL A 71 -18.66 -2.65 -5.99
N GLY A 72 -17.50 -2.01 -6.05
CA GLY A 72 -16.34 -2.26 -5.22
C GLY A 72 -16.28 -1.19 -4.12
N VAL A 73 -16.06 -1.61 -2.89
CA VAL A 73 -15.92 -0.73 -1.72
C VAL A 73 -14.58 -1.02 -1.05
N ASP A 74 -13.74 0.01 -0.93
CA ASP A 74 -12.42 -0.10 -0.31
C ASP A 74 -11.99 1.23 0.34
N ASP A 75 -10.87 1.22 1.05
CA ASP A 75 -10.27 2.41 1.66
C ASP A 75 -9.64 3.35 0.61
N TRP A 76 -10.00 4.63 0.69
CA TRP A 76 -9.31 5.70 -0.03
C TRP A 76 -8.41 6.49 0.91
N ALA A 77 -7.12 6.61 0.58
CA ALA A 77 -6.22 7.46 1.35
C ALA A 77 -6.08 8.84 0.71
N TRP A 78 -6.80 9.85 1.23
CA TRP A 78 -6.58 11.27 0.87
C TRP A 78 -5.13 11.68 1.13
N ARG A 79 -4.60 11.21 2.26
CA ARG A 79 -3.18 11.28 2.60
C ARG A 79 -2.81 10.02 3.36
N ARG A 80 -1.97 9.18 2.73
CA ARG A 80 -1.51 7.91 3.32
C ARG A 80 -1.02 8.10 4.75
N GLY A 81 -1.53 7.29 5.67
CA GLY A 81 -1.21 7.32 7.10
C GLY A 81 -1.89 8.42 7.92
N HIS A 82 -2.80 9.20 7.33
CA HIS A 82 -3.47 10.31 8.01
C HIS A 82 -4.99 10.27 7.86
N HIS A 83 -5.49 10.61 6.67
CA HIS A 83 -6.92 10.73 6.40
C HIS A 83 -7.33 9.68 5.38
N TYR A 84 -8.28 8.86 5.78
CA TYR A 84 -8.87 7.82 4.97
C TYR A 84 -10.37 8.04 4.84
N GLY A 85 -10.87 7.81 3.63
CA GLY A 85 -12.29 7.72 3.30
C GLY A 85 -12.59 6.37 2.67
N THR A 86 -13.74 6.29 2.00
CA THR A 86 -14.18 5.10 1.26
C THR A 86 -14.21 5.43 -0.23
N ILE A 87 -13.61 4.58 -1.07
CA ILE A 87 -13.80 4.65 -2.52
C ILE A 87 -14.91 3.69 -2.93
N VAL A 88 -15.81 4.17 -3.79
CA VAL A 88 -16.84 3.34 -4.42
C VAL A 88 -16.61 3.30 -5.93
N VAL A 89 -16.48 2.09 -6.47
CA VAL A 89 -16.12 1.84 -7.87
C VAL A 89 -17.21 1.00 -8.53
N ASP A 90 -17.63 1.38 -9.73
CA ASP A 90 -18.43 0.53 -10.61
C ASP A 90 -17.48 -0.54 -11.20
N LEU A 91 -17.67 -1.79 -10.78
CA LEU A 91 -16.80 -2.89 -11.19
C LEU A 91 -17.12 -3.41 -12.59
N GLU A 92 -18.28 -3.09 -13.15
CA GLU A 92 -18.61 -3.42 -14.54
C GLU A 92 -17.96 -2.41 -15.50
N LYS A 93 -17.89 -1.14 -15.10
CA LYS A 93 -17.30 -0.06 -15.91
C LYS A 93 -15.83 0.25 -15.57
N ASN A 94 -15.29 -0.32 -14.49
CA ASN A 94 -13.96 0.02 -13.93
C ASN A 94 -13.81 1.53 -13.67
N ASP A 95 -14.85 2.13 -13.08
CA ASP A 95 -14.93 3.58 -12.97
C ASP A 95 -15.29 4.01 -11.55
N VAL A 96 -14.67 5.08 -11.08
CA VAL A 96 -14.95 5.62 -9.75
C VAL A 96 -16.30 6.32 -9.78
N ILE A 97 -17.19 5.87 -8.89
CA ILE A 97 -18.52 6.46 -8.70
C ILE A 97 -18.42 7.59 -7.71
N ASP A 98 -17.79 7.33 -6.55
CA ASP A 98 -17.75 8.29 -5.45
C ASP A 98 -16.55 8.08 -4.51
N LEU A 99 -16.22 9.13 -3.77
CA LEU A 99 -15.24 9.15 -2.68
C LEU A 99 -15.91 9.69 -1.41
N LEU A 100 -16.25 8.79 -0.50
CA LEU A 100 -16.87 9.14 0.78
C LEU A 100 -15.83 9.73 1.74
N PRO A 101 -16.22 10.66 2.62
CA PRO A 101 -15.28 11.42 3.44
C PRO A 101 -14.59 10.59 4.53
N ASP A 102 -15.20 9.49 4.95
CA ASP A 102 -14.78 8.65 6.08
C ASP A 102 -14.90 7.16 5.75
N ARG A 103 -14.54 6.31 6.72
CA ARG A 103 -14.63 4.84 6.65
C ARG A 103 -15.80 4.31 7.48
N ASP A 104 -16.77 5.17 7.80
CA ASP A 104 -17.81 4.84 8.77
C ASP A 104 -18.96 4.10 8.12
N ALA A 105 -19.48 3.12 8.84
CA ALA A 105 -20.58 2.28 8.36
C ALA A 105 -21.84 3.11 8.07
N ASP A 106 -22.09 4.16 8.85
CA ASP A 106 -23.25 5.06 8.68
C ASP A 106 -23.19 5.86 7.38
N THR A 107 -21.99 6.30 7.00
CA THR A 107 -21.77 7.05 5.76
C THR A 107 -21.96 6.14 4.55
N LEU A 108 -21.37 4.94 4.57
CA LEU A 108 -21.58 3.96 3.51
C LEU A 108 -23.04 3.52 3.41
N ALA A 109 -23.72 3.26 4.54
CA ALA A 109 -25.11 2.82 4.54
C ALA A 109 -26.04 3.86 3.90
N ARG A 110 -25.90 5.14 4.28
CA ARG A 110 -26.68 6.24 3.69
C ARG A 110 -26.42 6.37 2.19
N TRP A 111 -25.16 6.21 1.76
CA TRP A 111 -24.81 6.25 0.35
C TRP A 111 -25.46 5.11 -0.43
N LEU A 112 -25.44 3.89 0.08
CA LEU A 112 -26.07 2.74 -0.58
C LEU A 112 -27.61 2.88 -0.68
N GLN A 113 -28.26 3.48 0.32
CA GLN A 113 -29.72 3.70 0.31
C GLN A 113 -30.19 4.61 -0.82
N VAL A 114 -29.37 5.59 -1.21
CA VAL A 114 -29.66 6.46 -2.36
C VAL A 114 -29.27 5.82 -3.71
N HIS A 115 -28.71 4.60 -3.70
CA HIS A 115 -28.33 3.81 -4.89
C HIS A 115 -28.99 2.42 -4.87
N PRO A 116 -30.33 2.31 -5.00
CA PRO A 116 -31.06 1.05 -4.84
C PRO A 116 -30.80 0.01 -5.96
N GLY A 117 -30.10 0.36 -7.03
CA GLY A 117 -29.78 -0.55 -8.14
C GLY A 117 -28.63 -1.52 -7.87
N ILE A 118 -27.98 -1.44 -6.70
CA ILE A 118 -26.81 -2.25 -6.37
C ILE A 118 -27.25 -3.65 -5.95
N GLU A 119 -26.79 -4.65 -6.71
CA GLU A 119 -27.06 -6.08 -6.46
C GLU A 119 -25.86 -6.80 -5.84
N ILE A 120 -24.63 -6.37 -6.14
CA ILE A 120 -23.40 -7.04 -5.69
C ILE A 120 -22.43 -6.00 -5.14
N ILE A 121 -21.88 -6.27 -3.96
CA ILE A 121 -20.87 -5.44 -3.31
C ILE A 121 -19.62 -6.29 -3.08
N ALA A 122 -18.56 -6.03 -3.83
CA ALA A 122 -17.24 -6.56 -3.54
C ALA A 122 -16.55 -5.64 -2.51
N ARG A 123 -16.11 -6.20 -1.40
CA ARG A 123 -15.41 -5.44 -0.36
C ARG A 123 -14.34 -6.27 0.33
N ASP A 124 -13.48 -5.59 1.06
CA ASP A 124 -12.55 -6.24 1.98
C ASP A 124 -13.28 -6.96 3.14
N ARG A 125 -12.53 -7.48 4.11
CA ARG A 125 -13.09 -8.20 5.26
C ARG A 125 -13.34 -7.30 6.48
N ALA A 126 -13.27 -5.97 6.35
CA ALA A 126 -13.50 -5.07 7.47
C ALA A 126 -14.94 -5.16 7.98
N GLY A 127 -15.10 -5.21 9.31
CA GLY A 127 -16.40 -5.26 9.96
C GLY A 127 -17.25 -4.03 9.67
N THR A 128 -16.62 -2.86 9.57
CA THR A 128 -17.30 -1.58 9.32
C THR A 128 -17.99 -1.56 7.96
N TYR A 129 -17.31 -1.99 6.89
CA TYR A 129 -17.95 -2.08 5.57
C TYR A 129 -18.99 -3.20 5.51
N ALA A 130 -18.78 -4.32 6.20
CA ALA A 130 -19.80 -5.37 6.31
C ALA A 130 -21.11 -4.85 6.93
N ASP A 131 -21.00 -4.05 7.98
CA ASP A 131 -22.14 -3.43 8.65
C ASP A 131 -22.81 -2.38 7.76
N GLY A 132 -22.04 -1.46 7.18
CA GLY A 132 -22.57 -0.44 6.27
C GLY A 132 -23.30 -1.04 5.07
N CYS A 133 -22.74 -2.10 4.46
CA CYS A 133 -23.39 -2.83 3.37
C CYS A 133 -24.70 -3.49 3.82
N ARG A 134 -24.72 -4.14 4.99
CA ARG A 134 -25.91 -4.83 5.50
C ARG A 134 -27.06 -3.86 5.78
N ARG A 135 -26.75 -2.66 6.31
CA ARG A 135 -27.74 -1.62 6.62
C ARG A 135 -28.17 -0.83 5.39
N GLY A 136 -27.25 -0.59 4.45
CA GLY A 136 -27.48 0.25 3.28
C GLY A 136 -28.08 -0.46 2.07
N ALA A 137 -27.71 -1.72 1.86
CA ALA A 137 -28.17 -2.56 0.75
C ALA A 137 -28.37 -4.01 1.22
N PRO A 138 -29.39 -4.30 2.05
CA PRO A 138 -29.59 -5.61 2.67
C PRO A 138 -29.83 -6.74 1.66
N SER A 139 -30.37 -6.42 0.48
CA SER A 139 -30.59 -7.37 -0.62
C SER A 139 -29.35 -7.63 -1.47
N ALA A 140 -28.29 -6.83 -1.33
CA ALA A 140 -27.09 -6.96 -2.14
C ALA A 140 -26.21 -8.13 -1.67
N LEU A 141 -25.74 -8.94 -2.62
CA LEU A 141 -24.80 -10.01 -2.38
C LEU A 141 -23.41 -9.43 -2.05
N GLN A 142 -22.94 -9.69 -0.84
CA GLN A 142 -21.60 -9.29 -0.42
C GLN A 142 -20.57 -10.36 -0.82
N VAL A 143 -19.62 -9.97 -1.66
CA VAL A 143 -18.53 -10.82 -2.14
C VAL A 143 -17.21 -10.31 -1.55
N THR A 144 -16.31 -11.22 -1.21
CA THR A 144 -14.97 -10.83 -0.76
C THR A 144 -14.13 -10.40 -1.95
N ASP A 145 -13.50 -9.24 -1.83
CA ASP A 145 -12.58 -8.72 -2.85
C ASP A 145 -11.42 -9.71 -3.11
N ARG A 146 -11.15 -9.94 -4.41
CA ARG A 146 -10.16 -10.93 -4.87
C ARG A 146 -8.74 -10.53 -4.51
N TRP A 147 -8.40 -9.24 -4.59
CA TRP A 147 -7.04 -8.79 -4.29
C TRP A 147 -6.69 -9.08 -2.83
N HIS A 148 -7.61 -8.79 -1.91
CA HIS A 148 -7.43 -9.08 -0.49
C HIS A 148 -7.24 -10.58 -0.22
N LEU A 149 -7.99 -11.44 -0.90
CA LEU A 149 -7.83 -12.90 -0.78
C LEU A 149 -6.44 -13.37 -1.25
N LEU A 150 -6.01 -12.93 -2.44
CA LEU A 150 -4.71 -13.30 -3.00
C LEU A 150 -3.55 -12.75 -2.18
N LYS A 151 -3.67 -11.51 -1.69
CA LYS A 151 -2.68 -10.86 -0.84
C LYS A 151 -2.53 -11.62 0.48
N ASN A 152 -3.64 -11.91 1.16
CA ASN A 152 -3.63 -12.66 2.42
C ASN A 152 -3.05 -14.07 2.25
N LEU A 153 -3.40 -14.77 1.17
CA LEU A 153 -2.84 -16.09 0.87
C LEU A 153 -1.33 -16.01 0.61
N SER A 154 -0.90 -15.03 -0.18
CA SER A 154 0.52 -14.83 -0.50
C SER A 154 1.33 -14.51 0.76
N ASP A 155 0.81 -13.62 1.61
CA ASP A 155 1.47 -13.24 2.87
C ASP A 155 1.53 -14.42 3.85
N ALA A 156 0.47 -15.23 3.94
CA ALA A 156 0.47 -16.46 4.73
C ALA A 156 1.51 -17.46 4.22
N PHE A 157 1.59 -17.65 2.90
CA PHE A 157 2.57 -18.54 2.27
C PHE A 157 4.01 -18.07 2.52
N VAL A 158 4.30 -16.79 2.34
CA VAL A 158 5.62 -16.20 2.63
C VAL A 158 5.97 -16.37 4.12
N SER A 159 5.02 -16.12 5.02
CA SER A 159 5.22 -16.30 6.47
C SER A 159 5.55 -17.74 6.85
N ILE A 160 4.93 -18.73 6.18
CA ILE A 160 5.24 -20.15 6.36
C ILE A 160 6.66 -20.44 5.86
N LEU A 161 6.99 -20.04 4.63
CA LEU A 161 8.32 -20.27 4.06
C LEU A 161 9.44 -19.61 4.90
N ASP A 162 9.19 -18.42 5.43
CA ASP A 162 10.13 -17.72 6.31
C ASP A 162 10.52 -18.55 7.54
N ARG A 163 9.61 -19.40 8.07
CA ARG A 163 9.92 -20.31 9.19
C ARG A 163 10.86 -21.43 8.78
N PHE A 164 10.79 -21.86 7.52
CA PHE A 164 11.62 -22.93 6.98
C PHE A 164 12.86 -22.42 6.24
N THR A 165 13.11 -21.11 6.18
CA THR A 165 14.26 -20.56 5.44
C THR A 165 15.61 -21.17 5.85
N THR A 166 15.83 -21.46 7.13
CA THR A 166 17.05 -22.16 7.58
C THR A 166 17.08 -23.59 7.04
N THR A 167 15.99 -24.35 7.19
CA THR A 167 15.87 -25.73 6.70
C THR A 167 16.00 -25.83 5.18
N VAL A 168 15.31 -24.95 4.44
CA VAL A 168 15.40 -24.83 2.98
C VAL A 168 16.84 -24.49 2.58
N ARG A 169 17.51 -23.54 3.24
CA ARG A 169 18.93 -23.24 2.95
C ARG A 169 19.86 -24.41 3.24
N THR A 170 19.63 -25.15 4.31
CA THR A 170 20.42 -26.35 4.64
C THR A 170 20.20 -27.45 3.61
N LEU A 171 18.94 -27.72 3.24
CA LEU A 171 18.58 -28.71 2.21
C LEU A 171 19.09 -28.30 0.83
N THR A 172 18.95 -27.03 0.41
CA THR A 172 19.51 -26.54 -0.86
C THR A 172 21.04 -26.62 -0.87
N ARG A 173 21.72 -26.39 0.27
CA ARG A 173 23.17 -26.61 0.40
C ARG A 173 23.53 -28.09 0.28
N GLN A 174 22.74 -28.98 0.87
CA GLN A 174 22.93 -30.44 0.79
C GLN A 174 22.60 -31.00 -0.60
N MET A 175 21.59 -30.46 -1.29
CA MET A 175 21.20 -30.86 -2.64
C MET A 175 22.14 -30.31 -3.72
N ASN A 176 22.74 -29.13 -3.49
CA ASN A 176 23.83 -28.61 -4.33
C ASN A 176 25.15 -29.41 -4.19
N VAL A 177 25.17 -30.53 -3.45
CA VAL A 177 26.29 -31.50 -3.44
C VAL A 177 26.16 -32.54 -4.58
N SER A 178 25.06 -32.56 -5.34
CA SER A 178 24.95 -33.40 -6.53
C SER A 178 24.45 -32.59 -7.72
N THR A 179 25.40 -32.01 -8.47
CA THR A 179 25.47 -31.97 -9.95
C THR A 179 26.52 -30.92 -10.33
N VAL A 180 27.72 -31.42 -10.64
CA VAL A 180 28.72 -30.91 -11.59
C VAL A 180 28.59 -29.43 -12.02
N VAL A 181 29.07 -28.51 -11.17
CA VAL A 181 29.84 -27.33 -11.63
C VAL A 181 31.09 -27.22 -10.76
N SER A 182 31.80 -28.35 -10.69
CA SER A 182 33.11 -28.50 -10.05
C SER A 182 34.18 -28.26 -11.11
N LYS A 183 34.70 -27.03 -11.20
CA LYS A 183 36.08 -26.70 -11.61
C LYS A 183 36.42 -25.19 -11.68
N ILE A 184 35.46 -24.27 -11.58
CA ILE A 184 35.75 -22.81 -11.54
C ILE A 184 35.62 -22.23 -10.12
N SER A 185 34.98 -22.95 -9.19
CA SER A 185 34.71 -22.47 -7.82
C SER A 185 35.71 -22.93 -6.76
N GLU A 186 36.82 -23.59 -7.13
CA GLU A 186 37.81 -24.09 -6.15
C GLU A 186 38.73 -23.00 -5.60
N THR A 187 38.85 -21.83 -6.26
CA THR A 187 39.72 -20.75 -5.74
C THR A 187 39.01 -19.78 -4.79
N ILE A 188 37.66 -19.77 -4.75
CA ILE A 188 36.89 -18.75 -4.00
C ILE A 188 36.26 -19.31 -2.70
N ARG A 189 36.22 -20.63 -2.51
CA ARG A 189 35.27 -21.25 -1.57
C ARG A 189 35.94 -21.91 -0.35
N ALA A 190 36.82 -21.19 0.35
CA ALA A 190 37.40 -21.69 1.59
C ALA A 190 36.56 -21.42 2.86
N HIS A 191 35.81 -20.31 3.01
CA HIS A 191 35.08 -20.07 4.28
C HIS A 191 33.75 -19.29 4.16
N PRO A 192 32.58 -19.96 4.06
CA PRO A 192 31.27 -19.30 4.03
C PRO A 192 30.82 -18.77 5.41
N GLU A 193 31.25 -19.40 6.50
CA GLU A 193 30.90 -18.97 7.87
C GLU A 193 31.66 -17.71 8.28
N GLU A 194 32.92 -17.56 7.84
CA GLU A 194 33.68 -16.33 8.02
C GLU A 194 33.07 -15.19 7.20
N ALA A 195 32.64 -15.43 5.95
CA ALA A 195 32.00 -14.39 5.14
C ALA A 195 30.67 -13.86 5.75
N GLN A 196 29.88 -14.72 6.42
CA GLN A 196 28.63 -14.31 7.08
C GLN A 196 28.86 -13.70 8.48
N ALA A 197 29.93 -14.07 9.17
CA ALA A 197 30.41 -13.35 10.35
C ALA A 197 30.99 -11.98 9.97
N VAL A 198 31.70 -11.88 8.83
CA VAL A 198 32.29 -10.66 8.27
C VAL A 198 31.21 -9.69 7.79
N VAL A 199 30.12 -10.14 7.15
CA VAL A 199 29.02 -9.24 6.75
C VAL A 199 28.18 -8.74 7.95
N ARG A 200 28.04 -9.56 9.01
CA ARG A 200 27.36 -9.17 10.27
C ARG A 200 28.21 -8.24 11.13
N SER A 201 29.51 -8.50 11.23
CA SER A 201 30.48 -7.59 11.87
C SER A 201 30.60 -6.30 11.08
N ALA A 202 30.75 -6.33 9.75
CA ALA A 202 30.84 -5.14 8.90
C ALA A 202 29.60 -4.23 8.98
N SER A 203 28.38 -4.77 9.18
CA SER A 203 27.16 -3.95 9.37
C SER A 203 27.02 -3.37 10.78
N GLY A 204 27.60 -4.03 11.78
CA GLY A 204 27.76 -3.50 13.15
C GLY A 204 28.84 -2.42 13.20
N GLU A 205 30.02 -2.74 12.68
CA GLU A 205 31.17 -1.83 12.53
C GLU A 205 30.81 -0.57 11.77
N ARG A 206 30.06 -0.66 10.66
CA ARG A 206 29.59 0.52 9.94
C ARG A 206 28.71 1.43 10.80
N ARG A 207 27.88 0.88 11.69
CA ARG A 207 27.04 1.69 12.59
C ARG A 207 27.84 2.27 13.76
N ASP A 208 28.84 1.55 14.25
CA ASP A 208 29.77 2.06 15.26
C ASP A 208 30.64 3.19 14.69
N ILE A 209 31.07 3.06 13.43
CA ILE A 209 31.75 4.12 12.68
C ILE A 209 30.84 5.35 12.55
N LEU A 210 29.61 5.17 12.07
CA LEU A 210 28.62 6.27 11.94
C LEU A 210 28.27 6.89 13.30
N PHE A 211 28.28 6.11 14.38
CA PHE A 211 28.04 6.62 15.72
C PHE A 211 29.23 7.43 16.27
N LYS A 212 30.46 6.97 16.05
CA LYS A 212 31.68 7.73 16.36
C LYS A 212 31.75 9.05 15.59
N GLU A 213 31.38 9.02 14.32
CA GLU A 213 31.29 10.21 13.47
C GLU A 213 30.19 11.17 13.95
N ALA A 214 29.03 10.65 14.34
CA ALA A 214 27.97 11.44 14.97
C ALA A 214 28.42 12.08 16.30
N LEU A 215 29.22 11.38 17.11
CA LEU A 215 29.80 11.91 18.35
C LEU A 215 30.79 13.05 18.06
N ALA A 216 31.67 12.90 17.08
CA ALA A 216 32.61 13.94 16.67
C ALA A 216 31.89 15.21 16.18
N LEU A 217 30.86 15.05 15.34
CA LEU A 217 30.05 16.18 14.86
C LEU A 217 29.24 16.84 15.99
N LYS A 218 28.79 16.07 16.98
CA LYS A 218 28.13 16.62 18.17
C LYS A 218 29.10 17.41 19.06
N ALA A 219 30.33 16.92 19.23
CA ALA A 219 31.39 17.62 19.96
C ALA A 219 31.79 18.93 19.27
N ALA A 220 31.75 18.97 17.94
CA ALA A 220 31.93 20.17 17.13
C ALA A 220 30.71 21.13 17.13
N GLY A 221 29.65 20.85 17.89
CA GLY A 221 28.52 21.75 18.10
C GLY A 221 27.40 21.68 17.04
N HIS A 222 27.44 20.71 16.12
CA HIS A 222 26.40 20.58 15.10
C HIS A 222 25.04 20.15 15.68
N SER A 223 23.95 20.66 15.09
CA SER A 223 22.60 20.27 15.48
C SER A 223 22.29 18.82 15.07
N ILE A 224 21.36 18.16 15.79
CA ILE A 224 20.94 16.78 15.49
C ILE A 224 20.45 16.63 14.03
N GLN A 225 19.83 17.68 13.47
CA GLN A 225 19.37 17.68 12.08
C GLN A 225 20.55 17.71 11.10
N ALA A 226 21.55 18.57 11.35
CA ALA A 226 22.74 18.65 10.51
C ALA A 226 23.53 17.33 10.55
N ILE A 227 23.72 16.75 11.74
CA ILE A 227 24.40 15.46 11.93
C ILE A 227 23.69 14.36 11.11
N ALA A 228 22.36 14.28 11.22
CA ALA A 228 21.55 13.30 10.49
C ALA A 228 21.70 13.39 8.97
N THR A 229 21.71 14.60 8.42
CA THR A 229 21.93 14.84 6.99
C THR A 229 23.35 14.49 6.56
N THR A 230 24.37 14.85 7.34
CA THR A 230 25.79 14.60 7.02
C THR A 230 26.12 13.11 6.98
N ILE A 231 25.65 12.33 7.95
CA ILE A 231 25.96 10.89 8.03
C ILE A 231 24.94 10.00 7.30
N GLY A 232 23.90 10.59 6.70
CA GLY A 232 22.88 9.87 5.93
C GLY A 232 21.94 8.98 6.77
N VAL A 233 21.63 9.39 8.01
CA VAL A 233 20.81 8.62 8.96
C VAL A 233 19.61 9.45 9.42
N GLU A 234 18.44 8.82 9.61
CA GLU A 234 17.23 9.53 10.07
C GLU A 234 17.44 10.27 11.41
N ARG A 235 16.94 11.51 11.52
CA ARG A 235 17.02 12.36 12.72
C ARG A 235 16.61 11.65 14.02
N LYS A 236 15.53 10.84 13.98
CA LYS A 236 15.06 10.09 15.15
C LYS A 236 16.06 9.02 15.59
N THR A 237 16.79 8.44 14.65
CA THR A 237 17.81 7.42 14.91
C THR A 237 19.02 8.06 15.58
N VAL A 238 19.52 9.19 15.08
CA VAL A 238 20.61 9.96 15.72
C VAL A 238 20.23 10.41 17.13
N ARG A 239 19.00 10.91 17.33
CA ARG A 239 18.48 11.26 18.66
C ARG A 239 18.47 10.05 19.59
N ARG A 240 18.02 8.88 19.11
CA ARG A 240 17.96 7.64 19.90
C ARG A 240 19.36 7.14 20.25
N TRP A 241 20.34 7.27 19.37
CA TRP A 241 21.74 6.92 19.63
C TRP A 241 22.32 7.77 20.77
N PHE A 242 22.14 9.09 20.71
CA PHE A 242 22.62 9.97 21.79
C PHE A 242 21.91 9.76 23.12
N GLN A 243 20.63 9.42 23.12
CA GLN A 243 19.90 9.08 24.35
C GLN A 243 20.38 7.79 24.99
N ARG A 244 20.85 6.83 24.19
CA ARG A 244 21.30 5.51 24.67
C ARG A 244 22.82 5.44 24.91
N GLY A 245 23.58 6.42 24.44
CA GLY A 245 25.04 6.44 24.54
C GLY A 245 25.75 5.46 23.59
N HIS A 246 25.01 4.74 22.74
CA HIS A 246 25.56 3.83 21.73
C HIS A 246 24.56 3.63 20.57
N ALA A 247 25.05 3.18 19.41
CA ALA A 247 24.17 2.65 18.36
C ALA A 247 23.64 1.27 18.80
N PRO A 248 22.31 1.05 18.86
CA PRO A 248 21.78 -0.25 19.27
C PRO A 248 22.07 -1.31 18.21
N PRO A 249 22.48 -2.53 18.60
CA PRO A 249 22.63 -3.63 17.66
C PRO A 249 21.25 -3.93 17.04
N TRP A 250 21.24 -4.23 15.74
CA TRP A 250 20.03 -4.74 15.10
C TRP A 250 19.73 -6.12 15.67
N LYS A 251 18.81 -6.18 16.64
CA LYS A 251 18.20 -7.45 17.06
C LYS A 251 16.93 -7.62 16.24
N ARG A 252 16.89 -8.65 15.40
CA ARG A 252 15.63 -9.13 14.83
C ARG A 252 14.77 -9.58 16.01
N THR A 253 13.71 -8.86 16.32
CA THR A 253 12.69 -9.38 17.24
C THR A 253 12.13 -10.61 16.55
N VAL A 254 12.40 -11.80 17.08
CA VAL A 254 11.72 -13.01 16.62
C VAL A 254 10.24 -12.75 16.88
N PRO A 255 9.36 -12.78 15.86
CA PRO A 255 7.94 -12.57 16.11
C PRO A 255 7.47 -13.59 17.16
N PRO A 256 6.58 -13.20 18.08
CA PRO A 256 6.02 -14.13 19.04
C PRO A 256 5.44 -15.35 18.31
N ARG A 257 5.54 -16.52 18.95
CA ARG A 257 4.96 -17.76 18.40
C ARG A 257 3.49 -17.50 18.08
N SER A 258 3.04 -17.93 16.89
CA SER A 258 1.66 -17.73 16.44
C SER A 258 0.67 -18.14 17.55
N ILE A 259 -0.37 -17.34 17.79
CA ILE A 259 -1.44 -17.66 18.75
C ILE A 259 -2.14 -18.99 18.44
N LEU A 260 -1.99 -19.48 17.21
CA LEU A 260 -2.53 -20.75 16.74
C LEU A 260 -1.64 -21.97 17.08
N VAL A 261 -0.43 -21.78 17.62
CA VAL A 261 0.52 -22.88 17.94
C VAL A 261 -0.12 -23.96 18.83
N PRO A 262 -0.90 -23.65 19.88
CA PRO A 262 -1.55 -24.68 20.69
C PRO A 262 -2.57 -25.52 19.92
N TYR A 263 -3.07 -25.01 18.79
CA TYR A 263 -4.18 -25.60 18.03
C TYR A 263 -3.74 -26.20 16.69
N THR A 264 -2.45 -26.21 16.36
CA THR A 264 -1.96 -26.68 15.06
C THR A 264 -2.32 -28.14 14.79
N ALA A 265 -2.24 -29.01 15.79
CA ALA A 265 -2.58 -30.42 15.64
C ALA A 265 -4.07 -30.63 15.26
N HIS A 266 -4.96 -29.83 15.86
CA HIS A 266 -6.38 -29.86 15.52
C HIS A 266 -6.62 -29.35 14.09
N LEU A 267 -6.01 -28.22 13.73
CA LEU A 267 -6.14 -27.64 12.40
C LEU A 267 -5.59 -28.56 11.30
N GLU A 268 -4.46 -29.21 11.52
CA GLU A 268 -3.86 -30.19 10.60
C GLU A 268 -4.76 -31.42 10.43
N LYS A 269 -5.30 -31.95 11.54
CA LYS A 269 -6.26 -33.06 11.49
C LYS A 269 -7.48 -32.70 10.65
N ARG A 270 -8.14 -31.57 10.94
CA ARG A 270 -9.33 -31.13 10.18
C ARG A 270 -9.02 -30.82 8.72
N TRP A 271 -7.83 -30.31 8.45
CA TRP A 271 -7.36 -30.10 7.08
C TRP A 271 -7.19 -31.42 6.33
N SER A 272 -6.64 -32.45 6.96
CA SER A 272 -6.51 -33.79 6.37
C SER A 272 -7.86 -34.46 6.13
N GLU A 273 -8.84 -34.23 7.00
CA GLU A 273 -10.23 -34.69 6.86
C GLU A 273 -11.03 -33.92 5.78
N GLY A 274 -10.39 -32.98 5.08
CA GLY A 274 -11.01 -32.24 3.97
C GLY A 274 -11.80 -31.00 4.40
N CYS A 275 -11.75 -30.58 5.67
CA CYS A 275 -12.37 -29.32 6.09
C CYS A 275 -11.63 -28.14 5.43
N ARG A 276 -12.35 -27.37 4.61
CA ARG A 276 -11.86 -26.12 3.97
C ARG A 276 -12.64 -24.89 4.43
N ASN A 277 -13.52 -25.06 5.42
CA ASN A 277 -14.37 -23.98 5.93
C ASN A 277 -13.71 -23.30 7.14
N SER A 278 -13.14 -22.12 6.90
CA SER A 278 -12.50 -21.32 7.96
C SER A 278 -13.43 -20.95 9.12
N ARG A 279 -14.72 -20.72 8.88
CA ARG A 279 -15.70 -20.38 9.93
C ARG A 279 -16.02 -21.59 10.81
N GLN A 280 -16.02 -22.79 10.24
CA GLN A 280 -16.16 -24.04 10.99
C GLN A 280 -14.94 -24.27 11.88
N LEU A 281 -13.73 -24.19 11.32
CA LEU A 281 -12.49 -24.31 12.10
C LEU A 281 -12.43 -23.30 13.24
N TRP A 282 -12.83 -22.04 13.00
CA TRP A 282 -12.87 -21.02 14.04
C TRP A 282 -13.82 -21.36 15.20
N ARG A 283 -15.01 -21.92 14.93
CA ARG A 283 -15.91 -22.37 16.00
C ARG A 283 -15.32 -23.52 16.82
N GLU A 284 -14.70 -24.49 16.15
CA GLU A 284 -14.03 -25.61 16.82
C GLU A 284 -12.85 -25.13 17.68
N LEU A 285 -12.13 -24.07 17.24
CA LEU A 285 -11.09 -23.42 18.03
C LEU A 285 -11.65 -22.71 19.27
N LEU A 286 -12.77 -22.01 19.16
CA LEU A 286 -13.44 -21.37 20.31
C LEU A 286 -13.84 -22.39 21.37
N GLU A 287 -14.36 -23.56 20.95
CA GLU A 287 -14.71 -24.67 21.85
C GLU A 287 -13.48 -25.22 22.59
N GLN A 288 -12.29 -25.12 21.98
CA GLN A 288 -11.00 -25.48 22.59
C GLN A 288 -10.36 -24.34 23.39
N GLY A 289 -11.10 -23.26 23.66
CA GLY A 289 -10.65 -22.14 24.48
C GLY A 289 -9.79 -21.11 23.74
N PHE A 290 -9.88 -21.05 22.40
CA PHE A 290 -9.24 -19.98 21.63
C PHE A 290 -9.90 -18.63 21.96
N ALA A 291 -9.10 -17.66 22.40
CA ALA A 291 -9.61 -16.39 22.92
C ALA A 291 -9.83 -15.29 21.85
N GLY A 292 -9.44 -15.52 20.58
CA GLY A 292 -9.65 -14.55 19.49
C GLY A 292 -8.63 -14.63 18.36
#